data_AF-A0A1Q3F5L3-F1
#
_entry.id   AF-A0A1Q3F5L3-F1
#
_cell.length_a   1.000
_cell.length_b   1.000
_cell.length_c   1.000
_cell.angle_alpha   90.00
_cell.angle_beta   90.00
_cell.angle_gamma   90.00
#
_symmetry.space_group_name_H-M   'P 1'
#
loop_
_entity.id
_entity.type
_entity.pdbx_description
1 polymer ?
#
loop_
_entity_poly.entity_id
_entity_poly.type
_entity_poly.pdbx_seq_one_letter_code
_entity_poly.pdbx_strand_id
1 'polypeptide(L)'
;EGTPKIPVYFQHNRGFIYDVEDYLNLRFTHRITGNLIGVPASKPRNSHVFGLPAVLSAYELKLALEKGLVALVDRSTTGGLDREPDDGARQQYEALVRRQVAEQKEPVVEKRMREFRSYLPKIVEGKRKKLLKSGVKAEDIKIDPEQLVAEERQKVETMEVDQLIQIPMEHPLNTERSITDFDLRGDHERLKYRVFRDIWEKQNVYISGGDAFGCDFLLYPGDPLYYHASHVIHVLADADHRLDVKYMIRCCRLSVVVNKICVFAYARRDSEDIHYQTVEWEGNVENDF
;
A
#
# COMPACT_ATOMS: atom_id res chain seq x y z
N GLU A 1 -12.90 24.94 -8.77
CA GLU A 1 -13.33 23.72 -8.05
C GLU A 1 -12.08 23.00 -7.59
N GLY A 2 -11.93 22.74 -6.29
CA GLY A 2 -10.71 22.14 -5.75
C GLY A 2 -10.68 20.63 -6.01
N THR A 3 -9.50 20.08 -6.29
CA THR A 3 -9.28 18.64 -6.38
C THR A 3 -9.82 17.96 -5.11
N PRO A 4 -10.58 16.85 -5.21
CA PRO A 4 -11.07 16.14 -4.05
C PRO A 4 -9.91 15.68 -3.16
N LYS A 5 -10.05 15.90 -1.85
CA LYS A 5 -9.03 15.55 -0.85
C LYS A 5 -9.14 14.08 -0.49
N ILE A 6 -8.00 13.41 -0.40
CA ILE A 6 -7.91 12.00 0.00
C ILE A 6 -8.24 11.89 1.51
N PRO A 7 -9.19 11.02 1.91
CA PRO A 7 -9.49 10.79 3.32
C PRO A 7 -8.37 9.99 4.00
N VAL A 8 -7.73 10.59 5.01
CA VAL A 8 -6.74 9.92 5.86
C VAL A 8 -7.36 9.66 7.23
N TYR A 9 -7.49 8.39 7.61
CA TYR A 9 -8.10 7.98 8.87
C TYR A 9 -7.13 8.19 10.02
N PHE A 10 -7.51 9.00 11.00
CA PHE A 10 -6.64 9.38 12.11
C PHE A 10 -6.94 8.56 13.36
N GLN A 11 -5.94 7.80 13.82
CA GLN A 11 -6.05 6.99 15.03
C GLN A 11 -4.70 6.98 15.75
N HIS A 12 -4.72 7.13 17.07
CA HIS A 12 -3.50 7.08 17.89
C HIS A 12 -2.34 7.96 17.38
N ASN A 13 -2.66 9.18 16.94
CA ASN A 13 -1.71 10.14 16.38
C ASN A 13 -1.00 9.67 15.09
N ARG A 14 -1.66 8.82 14.30
CA ARG A 14 -1.18 8.32 13.00
C ARG A 14 -2.28 8.43 11.95
N GLY A 15 -1.88 8.75 10.72
CA GLY A 15 -2.77 8.79 9.56
C GLY A 15 -2.68 7.48 8.76
N PHE A 16 -3.82 6.86 8.51
CA PHE A 16 -3.95 5.60 7.78
C PHE A 16 -4.71 5.81 6.46
N ILE A 17 -4.24 5.17 5.40
CA ILE A 17 -4.89 5.11 4.10
C ILE A 17 -5.22 3.64 3.82
N TYR A 18 -6.49 3.35 3.56
CA TYR A 18 -6.99 2.00 3.32
C TYR A 18 -7.37 1.75 1.86
N ASP A 19 -7.60 2.82 1.09
CA ASP A 19 -7.84 2.72 -0.34
C ASP A 19 -6.53 2.65 -1.14
N VAL A 20 -6.53 1.83 -2.20
CA VAL A 20 -5.35 1.57 -3.01
C VAL A 20 -5.07 2.70 -3.98
N GLU A 21 -6.09 3.28 -4.59
CA GLU A 21 -5.92 4.33 -5.60
C GLU A 21 -5.43 5.61 -4.93
N ASP A 22 -6.01 5.95 -3.78
CA ASP A 22 -5.58 7.07 -2.92
C ASP A 22 -4.11 6.93 -2.49
N TYR A 23 -3.71 5.74 -2.03
CA TYR A 23 -2.33 5.47 -1.64
C TYR A 23 -1.36 5.59 -2.82
N LEU A 24 -1.70 4.96 -3.96
CA LEU A 24 -0.87 5.00 -5.16
C LEU A 24 -0.73 6.44 -5.69
N ASN A 25 -1.79 7.23 -5.61
CA ASN A 25 -1.75 8.65 -5.99
C ASN A 25 -0.79 9.45 -5.09
N LEU A 26 -0.91 9.33 -3.76
CA LEU A 26 0.02 10.00 -2.84
C LEU A 26 1.48 9.58 -3.06
N ARG A 27 1.71 8.29 -3.27
CA ARG A 27 3.06 7.75 -3.48
C ARG A 27 3.68 8.22 -4.79
N PHE A 28 3.02 7.95 -5.91
CA PHE A 28 3.63 8.12 -7.22
C PHE A 28 3.46 9.52 -7.82
N THR A 29 2.38 10.23 -7.44
CA THR A 29 2.16 11.61 -7.91
C THR A 29 2.82 12.62 -6.97
N HIS A 30 2.76 12.37 -5.65
CA HIS A 30 3.18 13.35 -4.64
C HIS A 30 4.44 12.95 -3.87
N ARG A 31 5.07 11.81 -4.19
CA ARG A 31 6.30 11.34 -3.50
C ARG A 31 6.13 11.18 -1.99
N ILE A 32 4.90 10.89 -1.55
CA ILE A 32 4.57 10.60 -0.15
C ILE A 32 4.54 9.08 0.01
N THR A 33 5.63 8.54 0.53
CA THR A 33 5.93 7.10 0.50
C THR A 33 4.94 6.31 1.35
N GLY A 34 4.74 6.73 2.59
CA GLY A 34 4.05 5.96 3.62
C GLY A 34 4.75 4.61 3.93
N ASN A 35 4.22 3.90 4.92
CA ASN A 35 4.67 2.57 5.28
C ASN A 35 3.50 1.58 5.24
N LEU A 36 3.62 0.54 4.41
CA LEU A 36 2.61 -0.52 4.30
C LEU A 36 2.74 -1.45 5.51
N ILE A 37 1.70 -1.52 6.34
CA ILE A 37 1.67 -2.36 7.55
C ILE A 37 0.73 -3.55 7.43
N GLY A 38 0.04 -3.68 6.30
CA GLY A 38 -0.81 -4.82 6.00
C GLY A 38 0.00 -6.08 5.70
N VAL A 39 -0.54 -7.22 6.10
CA VAL A 39 0.04 -8.54 5.83
C VAL A 39 -0.91 -9.29 4.90
N PRO A 40 -0.47 -9.71 3.70
CA PRO A 40 -1.34 -10.44 2.79
C PRO A 40 -1.42 -11.90 3.25
N ALA A 41 -2.57 -12.53 3.07
CA ALA A 41 -2.74 -13.96 3.40
C ALA A 41 -1.74 -14.86 2.63
N SER A 42 -1.29 -14.44 1.44
CA SER A 42 -0.35 -15.18 0.60
C SER A 42 1.12 -15.09 1.05
N LYS A 43 1.49 -14.09 1.84
CA LYS A 43 2.88 -13.87 2.32
C LYS A 43 2.89 -13.46 3.80
N PRO A 44 2.44 -14.32 4.72
CA PRO A 44 2.24 -13.96 6.12
C PRO A 44 3.52 -13.62 6.89
N ARG A 45 4.69 -13.96 6.34
CA ARG A 45 6.01 -13.73 6.98
C ARG A 45 6.71 -12.46 6.48
N ASN A 46 6.12 -11.71 5.54
CA ASN A 46 6.75 -10.51 5.01
C ASN A 46 5.95 -9.27 5.44
N SER A 47 6.38 -8.68 6.55
CA SER A 47 5.73 -7.54 7.22
C SER A 47 6.03 -6.18 6.59
N HIS A 48 6.95 -6.09 5.63
CA HIS A 48 7.50 -4.79 5.20
C HIS A 48 7.11 -4.36 3.78
N VAL A 49 6.39 -5.20 3.01
CA VAL A 49 6.20 -4.94 1.56
C VAL A 49 4.79 -5.25 1.02
N PHE A 50 3.81 -5.72 1.80
CA PHE A 50 2.65 -6.35 1.17
C PHE A 50 1.25 -6.09 1.75
N GLY A 51 0.90 -4.85 2.07
CA GLY A 51 -0.52 -4.52 2.06
C GLY A 51 -0.89 -3.22 2.72
N LEU A 52 -2.08 -2.75 2.33
CA LEU A 52 -2.76 -1.71 3.05
C LEU A 52 -3.21 -2.21 4.44
N PRO A 53 -3.35 -1.31 5.42
CA PRO A 53 -3.24 0.14 5.29
C PRO A 53 -1.80 0.65 5.13
N ALA A 54 -1.67 1.79 4.45
CA ALA A 54 -0.47 2.60 4.47
C ALA A 54 -0.56 3.57 5.66
N VAL A 55 0.50 3.64 6.47
CA VAL A 55 0.65 4.59 7.56
C VAL A 55 1.57 5.71 7.11
N LEU A 56 1.11 6.95 7.22
CA LEU A 56 1.96 8.11 6.97
C LEU A 56 2.81 8.40 8.22
N SER A 57 4.07 8.75 8.02
CA SER A 57 4.87 9.38 9.08
C SER A 57 4.25 10.72 9.48
N ALA A 58 4.60 11.21 10.67
CA ALA A 58 4.14 12.51 11.16
C ALA A 58 4.48 13.65 10.19
N TYR A 59 5.64 13.59 9.53
CA TYR A 59 6.09 14.61 8.58
C TYR A 59 5.38 14.52 7.24
N GLU A 60 5.18 13.31 6.71
CA GLU A 60 4.38 13.08 5.50
C GLU A 60 2.93 13.54 5.69
N LEU A 61 2.33 13.21 6.84
CA LEU A 61 0.97 13.63 7.17
C LEU A 61 0.86 15.16 7.24
N LYS A 62 1.80 15.82 7.93
CA LYS A 62 1.83 17.28 8.02
C LYS A 62 1.98 17.92 6.63
N LEU A 63 2.90 17.39 5.81
CA LEU A 63 3.12 17.87 4.44
C LEU A 63 1.85 17.73 3.60
N ALA A 64 1.21 16.56 3.63
CA ALA A 64 0.01 16.28 2.85
C ALA A 64 -1.15 17.22 3.22
N LEU A 65 -1.31 17.52 4.52
CA LEU A 65 -2.31 18.46 5.02
C LEU A 65 -2.00 19.90 4.56
N GLU A 66 -0.75 20.35 4.70
CA GLU A 66 -0.29 21.69 4.30
C GLU A 66 -0.45 21.91 2.78
N LYS A 67 -0.19 20.88 1.97
CA LYS A 67 -0.40 20.91 0.51
C LYS A 67 -1.86 20.74 0.10
N GLY A 68 -2.77 20.54 1.05
CA GLY A 68 -4.20 20.37 0.78
C GLY A 68 -4.56 19.09 0.02
N LEU A 69 -3.68 18.08 0.03
CA LEU A 69 -3.85 16.80 -0.68
C LEU A 69 -4.81 15.87 0.05
N VAL A 70 -4.83 15.96 1.39
CA VAL A 70 -5.59 15.06 2.26
C VAL A 70 -6.52 15.82 3.19
N ALA A 71 -7.56 15.13 3.66
CA ALA A 71 -8.40 15.55 4.76
C ALA A 71 -8.31 14.50 5.87
N LEU A 72 -8.04 14.95 7.10
CA LEU A 72 -7.92 14.07 8.24
C LEU A 72 -9.31 13.74 8.78
N VAL A 73 -9.65 12.46 8.81
CA VAL A 73 -10.97 11.98 9.23
C VAL A 73 -10.86 11.11 10.48
N ASP A 74 -11.78 11.31 11.41
CA ASP A 74 -11.94 10.50 12.61
C ASP A 74 -13.31 9.79 12.58
N ARG A 75 -13.29 8.49 12.90
CA ARG A 75 -14.47 7.62 13.02
C ARG A 75 -14.81 7.25 14.46
N SER A 76 -13.87 7.45 15.39
CA SER A 76 -14.06 7.11 16.81
C SER A 76 -15.02 8.09 17.50
N THR A 77 -14.96 9.36 17.12
CA THR A 77 -15.77 10.45 17.69
C THR A 77 -17.21 10.46 17.22
N THR A 78 -17.50 9.88 16.04
CA THR A 78 -18.84 9.85 15.46
C THR A 78 -19.67 8.67 15.95
N GLY A 79 -19.05 7.67 16.59
CA GLY A 79 -19.71 6.43 17.02
C GLY A 79 -20.25 5.61 15.84
N GLY A 80 -19.83 5.92 14.61
CA GLY A 80 -20.34 5.27 13.40
C GLY A 80 -19.97 3.78 13.28
N LEU A 81 -18.98 3.32 14.05
CA LEU A 81 -18.60 1.91 14.15
C LEU A 81 -19.05 1.25 15.46
N ASP A 82 -19.45 2.03 16.47
CA ASP A 82 -19.84 1.55 17.79
C ASP A 82 -21.37 1.41 17.95
N ARG A 83 -22.13 1.83 16.93
CA ARG A 83 -23.59 1.73 16.88
C ARG A 83 -24.02 0.52 16.06
N GLU A 84 -25.16 -0.04 16.42
CA GLU A 84 -25.80 -1.06 15.60
C GLU A 84 -26.15 -0.47 14.21
N PRO A 85 -25.84 -1.17 13.11
CA PRO A 85 -26.15 -0.69 11.78
C PRO A 85 -27.65 -0.60 11.58
N ASP A 86 -28.10 0.51 10.98
CA ASP A 86 -29.49 0.69 10.58
C ASP A 86 -29.88 -0.27 9.42
N ASP A 87 -31.17 -0.35 9.14
CA ASP A 87 -31.69 -1.25 8.10
C ASP A 87 -31.18 -0.88 6.70
N GLY A 88 -30.83 0.38 6.45
CA GLY A 88 -30.23 0.82 5.19
C GLY A 88 -28.81 0.28 5.01
N ALA A 89 -27.97 0.41 6.04
CA ALA A 89 -26.62 -0.13 6.10
C ALA A 89 -26.63 -1.66 5.98
N ARG A 90 -27.59 -2.34 6.62
CA ARG A 90 -27.78 -3.79 6.47
C ARG A 90 -28.09 -4.18 5.03
N GLN A 91 -29.03 -3.49 4.38
CA GLN A 91 -29.38 -3.75 2.98
C GLN A 91 -28.21 -3.50 2.03
N GLN A 92 -27.43 -2.42 2.26
CA GLN A 92 -26.23 -2.12 1.48
C GLN A 92 -25.18 -3.24 1.64
N TYR A 93 -24.96 -3.71 2.86
CA TYR A 93 -24.02 -4.80 3.13
C TYR A 93 -24.49 -6.11 2.49
N GLU A 94 -25.78 -6.46 2.61
CA GLU A 94 -26.34 -7.63 1.93
C GLU A 94 -26.18 -7.57 0.41
N ALA A 95 -26.44 -6.41 -0.19
CA ALA A 95 -26.24 -6.22 -1.63
C ALA A 95 -24.78 -6.41 -2.03
N LEU A 96 -23.85 -5.90 -1.22
CA LEU A 96 -22.42 -6.08 -1.42
C LEU A 96 -21.99 -7.55 -1.32
N VAL A 97 -22.47 -8.29 -0.32
CA VAL A 97 -22.19 -9.73 -0.17
C VAL A 97 -22.75 -10.51 -1.36
N ARG A 98 -23.99 -10.23 -1.79
CA ARG A 98 -24.57 -10.90 -2.97
C ARG A 98 -23.75 -10.64 -4.24
N ARG A 99 -23.27 -9.40 -4.43
CA ARG A 99 -22.39 -9.05 -5.54
C ARG A 99 -21.07 -9.81 -5.48
N GLN A 100 -20.41 -9.85 -4.32
CA GLN A 100 -19.15 -10.59 -4.13
C GLN A 100 -19.31 -12.08 -4.44
N VAL A 101 -20.40 -12.70 -4.00
CA VAL A 101 -20.68 -14.13 -4.30
C VAL A 101 -20.85 -14.34 -5.81
N ALA A 102 -21.55 -13.43 -6.50
CA ALA A 102 -21.70 -13.49 -7.96
C ALA A 102 -20.35 -13.34 -8.68
N GLU A 103 -19.53 -12.36 -8.28
CA GLU A 103 -18.18 -12.12 -8.82
C GLU A 103 -17.24 -13.31 -8.61
N GLN A 104 -17.33 -14.01 -7.47
CA GLN A 104 -16.54 -15.21 -7.21
C GLN A 104 -16.99 -16.42 -8.04
N LYS A 105 -18.28 -16.50 -8.37
CA LYS A 105 -18.84 -17.62 -9.13
C LYS A 105 -18.38 -17.60 -10.59
N GLU A 106 -18.26 -16.42 -11.18
CA GLU A 106 -17.95 -16.26 -12.59
C GLU A 106 -16.61 -16.92 -13.01
N PRO A 107 -15.46 -16.68 -12.33
CA PRO A 107 -14.20 -17.35 -12.65
C PRO A 107 -14.24 -18.88 -12.48
N VAL A 108 -15.01 -19.38 -11.51
CA VAL A 108 -15.18 -20.83 -11.27
C VAL A 108 -15.94 -21.47 -12.43
N VAL A 109 -17.04 -20.84 -12.85
CA VAL A 109 -17.83 -21.27 -14.01
C VAL A 109 -16.95 -21.25 -15.25
N GLU A 110 -16.23 -20.15 -15.49
CA GLU A 110 -15.37 -20.00 -16.67
C GLU A 110 -14.28 -21.08 -16.72
N LYS A 111 -13.58 -21.31 -15.60
CA LYS A 111 -12.53 -22.34 -15.50
C LYS A 111 -13.09 -23.74 -15.77
N ARG A 112 -14.22 -24.09 -15.16
CA ARG A 112 -14.84 -25.41 -15.31
C ARG A 112 -15.37 -25.65 -16.72
N MET A 113 -15.96 -24.63 -17.34
CA MET A 113 -16.40 -24.70 -18.74
C MET A 113 -15.22 -24.83 -19.70
N ARG A 114 -14.10 -24.15 -19.42
CA ARG A 114 -12.85 -24.29 -20.19
C ARG A 114 -12.29 -25.71 -20.11
N GLU A 115 -12.23 -26.29 -18.92
CA GLU A 115 -11.82 -27.67 -18.71
C GLU A 115 -12.77 -28.67 -19.40
N PHE A 116 -14.09 -28.50 -19.24
CA PHE A 116 -15.09 -29.35 -19.89
C PHE A 116 -14.95 -29.35 -21.41
N ARG A 117 -14.77 -28.17 -22.03
CA ARG A 117 -14.53 -28.05 -23.47
C ARG A 117 -13.27 -28.77 -23.91
N SER A 118 -12.19 -28.72 -23.11
CA SER A 118 -10.95 -29.44 -23.43
C SER A 118 -11.12 -30.97 -23.40
N TYR A 119 -12.00 -31.48 -22.52
CA TYR A 119 -12.29 -32.91 -22.39
C TYR A 119 -13.46 -33.38 -23.26
N LEU A 120 -14.20 -32.48 -23.90
CA LEU A 120 -15.39 -32.76 -24.71
C LEU A 120 -15.17 -33.89 -25.73
N PRO A 121 -14.06 -33.95 -26.49
CA PRO A 121 -13.84 -35.04 -27.44
C PRO A 121 -13.80 -36.42 -26.76
N LYS A 122 -13.14 -36.53 -25.60
CA LYS A 122 -13.06 -37.78 -24.82
C LYS A 122 -14.41 -38.16 -24.22
N ILE A 123 -15.19 -37.17 -23.79
CA ILE A 123 -16.54 -37.37 -23.25
C ILE A 123 -17.48 -37.93 -24.32
N VAL A 124 -17.46 -37.35 -25.53
CA VAL A 124 -18.25 -37.83 -26.67
C VAL A 124 -17.85 -39.25 -27.06
N GLU A 125 -16.54 -39.54 -27.14
CA GLU A 125 -16.05 -40.89 -27.44
C GLU A 125 -16.47 -41.91 -26.36
N GLY A 126 -16.40 -41.52 -25.08
CA GLY A 126 -16.85 -42.33 -23.96
C GLY A 126 -18.35 -42.63 -24.00
N LYS A 127 -19.20 -41.62 -24.27
CA LYS A 127 -20.66 -41.81 -24.44
C LYS A 127 -20.96 -42.73 -25.64
N ARG A 128 -20.26 -42.56 -26.77
CA ARG A 128 -20.42 -43.42 -27.96
C ARG A 128 -20.08 -44.89 -27.68
N LYS A 129 -18.97 -45.17 -26.99
CA LYS A 129 -18.59 -46.54 -26.59
C LYS A 129 -19.61 -47.19 -25.65
N LYS A 130 -20.22 -46.41 -24.75
CA LYS A 130 -21.26 -46.91 -23.83
C LYS A 130 -22.54 -47.28 -24.59
N LEU A 131 -22.97 -46.44 -25.54
CA LEU A 131 -24.16 -46.69 -26.37
C LEU A 131 -24.02 -47.91 -27.28
N LEU A 132 -22.81 -48.11 -27.86
CA LEU A 132 -22.47 -49.32 -28.61
C LEU A 132 -22.54 -50.59 -27.75
N LYS A 133 -22.08 -50.53 -26.49
CA LYS A 133 -22.19 -51.66 -25.54
C LYS A 133 -23.62 -51.97 -25.12
N SER A 134 -24.52 -50.98 -25.11
CA SER A 134 -25.95 -51.18 -24.84
C SER A 134 -26.77 -51.65 -26.06
N GLY A 135 -26.10 -51.97 -27.18
CA GLY A 135 -26.76 -52.57 -28.35
C GLY A 135 -27.33 -51.56 -29.37
N VAL A 136 -27.02 -50.27 -29.23
CA VAL A 136 -27.41 -49.24 -30.22
C VAL A 136 -26.48 -49.32 -31.42
N LYS A 137 -27.03 -49.33 -32.64
CA LYS A 137 -26.24 -49.35 -33.87
C LYS A 137 -25.45 -48.05 -34.02
N ALA A 138 -24.24 -48.15 -34.56
CA ALA A 138 -23.32 -47.02 -34.69
C ALA A 138 -23.89 -45.83 -35.49
N GLU A 139 -24.82 -46.12 -36.39
CA GLU A 139 -25.47 -45.20 -37.33
C GLU A 139 -26.54 -44.31 -36.66
N ASP A 140 -27.13 -44.79 -35.57
CA ASP A 140 -28.21 -44.10 -34.84
C ASP A 140 -27.67 -43.20 -33.71
N ILE A 141 -26.36 -43.23 -33.43
CA ILE A 141 -25.75 -42.46 -32.34
C ILE A 141 -25.46 -41.04 -32.81
N LYS A 142 -26.41 -40.13 -32.54
CA LYS A 142 -26.20 -38.68 -32.63
C LYS A 142 -25.91 -38.11 -31.25
N ILE A 143 -24.70 -37.60 -31.05
CA ILE A 143 -24.31 -36.87 -29.84
C ILE A 143 -24.02 -35.45 -30.28
N ASP A 144 -24.84 -34.50 -29.82
CA ASP A 144 -24.64 -33.08 -30.06
C ASP A 144 -23.65 -32.49 -29.02
N PRO A 145 -22.44 -32.07 -29.43
CA PRO A 145 -21.47 -31.48 -28.52
C PRO A 145 -21.91 -30.13 -27.95
N GLU A 146 -22.71 -29.35 -28.68
CA GLU A 146 -23.18 -28.03 -28.22
C GLU A 146 -24.24 -28.18 -27.14
N GLN A 147 -25.17 -29.13 -27.31
CA GLN A 147 -26.15 -29.46 -26.28
C GLN A 147 -25.47 -29.90 -24.98
N LEU A 148 -24.41 -30.72 -25.05
CA LEU A 148 -23.65 -31.13 -23.86
C LEU A 148 -22.98 -29.96 -23.14
N VAL A 149 -22.46 -28.99 -23.89
CA VAL A 149 -21.86 -27.77 -23.33
C VAL A 149 -22.93 -26.89 -22.69
N ALA A 150 -24.11 -26.76 -23.28
CA ALA A 150 -25.22 -26.01 -22.71
C ALA A 150 -25.75 -26.64 -21.41
N GLU A 151 -25.92 -27.97 -21.39
CA GLU A 151 -26.32 -28.74 -20.21
C GLU A 151 -25.32 -28.59 -19.06
N GLU A 152 -24.01 -28.71 -19.35
CA GLU A 152 -22.99 -28.54 -18.30
C GLU A 152 -22.91 -27.08 -17.83
N ARG A 153 -23.10 -26.10 -18.73
CA ARG A 153 -23.15 -24.69 -18.34
C ARG A 153 -24.27 -24.41 -17.35
N GLN A 154 -25.49 -24.86 -17.66
CA GLN A 154 -26.64 -24.69 -16.77
C GLN A 154 -26.38 -25.36 -15.41
N LYS A 155 -25.81 -26.56 -15.42
CA LYS A 155 -25.46 -27.29 -14.20
C LYS A 155 -24.44 -26.52 -13.36
N VAL A 156 -23.35 -26.03 -13.97
CA VAL A 156 -22.29 -25.29 -13.27
C VAL A 156 -22.80 -23.93 -12.77
N GLU A 157 -23.69 -23.27 -13.51
CA GLU A 157 -24.33 -22.01 -13.10
C GLU A 157 -25.29 -22.18 -11.91
N THR A 158 -25.91 -23.34 -11.73
CA THR A 158 -26.77 -23.63 -10.56
C THR A 158 -26.03 -24.23 -9.38
N MET A 159 -24.79 -24.67 -9.58
CA MET A 159 -23.99 -25.32 -8.55
C MET A 159 -23.65 -24.35 -7.41
N GLU A 160 -23.64 -24.86 -6.18
CA GLU A 160 -23.05 -24.17 -5.04
C GLU A 160 -21.51 -24.22 -5.16
N VAL A 161 -20.88 -23.08 -4.90
CA VAL A 161 -19.43 -22.94 -4.90
C VAL A 161 -18.98 -22.53 -3.52
N ASP A 162 -17.82 -23.03 -3.10
CA ASP A 162 -17.20 -22.57 -1.86
C ASP A 162 -17.01 -21.06 -1.94
N GLN A 163 -17.48 -20.36 -0.92
CA GLN A 163 -17.42 -18.90 -0.85
C GLN A 163 -16.19 -18.50 -0.05
N LEU A 164 -15.37 -17.63 -0.63
CA LEU A 164 -14.31 -16.98 0.11
C LEU A 164 -14.89 -15.74 0.79
N ILE A 165 -14.74 -15.68 2.10
CA ILE A 165 -15.06 -14.46 2.85
C ILE A 165 -13.99 -13.43 2.52
N GLN A 166 -14.39 -12.38 1.80
CA GLN A 166 -13.50 -11.26 1.52
C GLN A 166 -13.41 -10.38 2.76
N ILE A 167 -12.18 -10.18 3.26
CA ILE A 167 -11.90 -9.18 4.28
C ILE A 167 -11.52 -7.90 3.52
N PRO A 168 -12.38 -6.86 3.51
CA PRO A 168 -12.11 -5.67 2.74
C PRO A 168 -10.98 -4.86 3.40
N MET A 169 -10.14 -4.23 2.58
CA MET A 169 -9.04 -3.38 3.06
C MET A 169 -9.59 -2.09 3.67
N GLU A 170 -10.51 -1.43 2.98
CA GLU A 170 -11.28 -0.31 3.52
C GLU A 170 -12.66 -0.79 4.00
N HIS A 171 -13.18 -0.17 5.05
CA HIS A 171 -14.57 -0.40 5.46
C HIS A 171 -15.54 -0.14 4.30
N PRO A 172 -16.36 -1.12 3.89
CA PRO A 172 -17.08 -1.06 2.62
C PRO A 172 -18.29 -0.12 2.63
N LEU A 173 -18.78 0.25 3.83
CA LEU A 173 -19.88 1.19 3.97
C LEU A 173 -19.36 2.58 4.29
N ASN A 174 -20.05 3.59 3.74
CA ASN A 174 -19.76 4.97 4.06
C ASN A 174 -20.33 5.31 5.44
N THR A 175 -19.48 5.24 6.47
CA THR A 175 -19.83 5.61 7.83
C THR A 175 -19.58 7.09 8.10
N GLU A 176 -20.25 7.63 9.11
CA GLU A 176 -20.07 9.02 9.56
C GLU A 176 -18.61 9.29 9.95
N ARG A 177 -18.10 10.45 9.51
CA ARG A 177 -16.71 10.89 9.75
C ARG A 177 -16.75 12.34 10.22
N SER A 178 -15.90 12.68 11.19
CA SER A 178 -15.61 14.08 11.53
C SER A 178 -14.27 14.50 10.97
N ILE A 179 -14.15 15.74 10.51
CA ILE A 179 -12.86 16.34 10.16
C ILE A 179 -12.10 16.64 11.45
N THR A 180 -10.81 16.32 11.49
CA THR A 180 -9.91 16.68 12.59
C THR A 180 -8.64 17.34 12.05
N ASP A 181 -7.75 17.76 12.94
CA ASP A 181 -6.49 18.41 12.60
C ASP A 181 -5.29 17.73 13.28
N PHE A 182 -4.11 17.95 12.73
CA PHE A 182 -2.85 17.40 13.21
C PHE A 182 -1.74 18.43 13.16
N ASP A 183 -0.98 18.52 14.24
CA ASP A 183 0.24 19.30 14.29
C ASP A 183 1.35 18.59 15.07
N LEU A 184 2.58 18.92 14.71
CA LEU A 184 3.79 18.39 15.32
C LEU A 184 4.02 19.03 16.69
N ARG A 185 4.45 18.22 17.66
CA ARG A 185 4.70 18.68 19.03
C ARG A 185 6.20 18.75 19.30
N GLY A 186 6.66 19.90 19.79
CA GLY A 186 8.06 20.16 20.16
C GLY A 186 8.87 20.77 19.03
N ASP A 187 9.83 21.63 19.41
CA ASP A 187 10.61 22.44 18.46
C ASP A 187 11.48 21.59 17.54
N HIS A 188 12.04 20.50 18.07
CA HIS A 188 12.86 19.58 17.29
C HIS A 188 12.06 18.87 16.18
N GLU A 189 10.83 18.44 16.47
CA GLU A 189 9.95 17.83 15.47
C GLU A 189 9.52 18.84 14.40
N ARG A 190 9.27 20.10 14.79
CA ARG A 190 9.01 21.18 13.84
C ARG A 190 10.22 21.48 12.96
N LEU A 191 11.44 21.43 13.50
CA LEU A 191 12.66 21.58 12.71
C LEU A 191 12.84 20.42 11.72
N LYS A 192 12.68 19.17 12.17
CA LYS A 192 12.73 18.00 11.29
C LYS A 192 11.71 18.10 10.15
N TYR A 193 10.52 18.60 10.43
CA TYR A 193 9.52 18.87 9.38
C TYR A 193 9.96 19.97 8.41
N ARG A 194 10.54 21.07 8.90
CA ARG A 194 11.08 22.12 8.01
C ARG A 194 12.14 21.53 7.07
N VAL A 195 13.05 20.69 7.58
CA VAL A 195 14.03 19.97 6.76
C VAL A 195 13.35 19.04 5.76
N PHE A 196 12.41 18.21 6.22
CA PHE A 196 11.65 17.28 5.36
C PHE A 196 10.95 18.00 4.21
N ARG A 197 10.22 19.08 4.52
CA ARG A 197 9.51 19.91 3.55
C ARG A 197 10.49 20.59 2.58
N ASP A 198 11.56 21.18 3.09
CA ASP A 198 12.57 21.87 2.28
C ASP A 198 13.21 20.92 1.24
N ILE A 199 13.61 19.71 1.67
CA ILE A 199 14.13 18.68 0.77
C ILE A 199 13.06 18.25 -0.24
N TRP A 200 11.84 17.95 0.21
CA TRP A 200 10.76 17.50 -0.68
C TRP A 200 10.42 18.53 -1.75
N GLU A 201 10.40 19.82 -1.41
CA GLU A 201 10.08 20.92 -2.33
C GLU A 201 11.22 21.19 -3.32
N LYS A 202 12.47 21.21 -2.84
CA LYS A 202 13.62 21.64 -3.64
C LYS A 202 14.26 20.50 -4.43
N GLN A 203 14.14 19.26 -3.97
CA GLN A 203 14.80 18.10 -4.55
C GLN A 203 13.79 17.12 -5.11
N ASN A 204 14.08 16.53 -6.27
CA ASN A 204 13.26 15.47 -6.85
C ASN A 204 13.63 14.10 -6.26
N VAL A 205 13.39 13.91 -4.96
CA VAL A 205 13.73 12.68 -4.22
C VAL A 205 12.52 12.13 -3.47
N TYR A 206 12.57 10.86 -3.09
CA TYR A 206 11.68 10.27 -2.09
C TYR A 206 12.36 10.30 -0.73
N ILE A 207 11.57 10.45 0.33
CA ILE A 207 12.04 10.54 1.71
C ILE A 207 11.37 9.45 2.54
N SER A 208 12.12 8.80 3.42
CA SER A 208 11.60 7.87 4.44
C SER A 208 12.28 8.10 5.79
N GLY A 209 11.77 7.45 6.85
CA GLY A 209 12.39 7.47 8.17
C GLY A 209 13.73 6.74 8.21
N GLY A 210 14.67 7.28 8.98
CA GLY A 210 16.05 6.81 9.04
C GLY A 210 16.43 5.95 10.24
N ASP A 211 15.46 5.57 11.11
CA ASP A 211 15.73 4.95 12.41
C ASP A 211 16.60 3.68 12.31
N ALA A 212 16.34 2.83 11.31
CA ALA A 212 17.10 1.60 11.07
C ALA A 212 18.57 1.85 10.69
N PHE A 213 18.90 3.07 10.28
CA PHE A 213 20.24 3.52 9.90
C PHE A 213 20.85 4.51 10.90
N GLY A 214 20.14 4.77 12.02
CA GLY A 214 20.59 5.69 13.06
C GLY A 214 20.59 7.16 12.63
N CYS A 215 19.75 7.53 11.66
CA CYS A 215 19.60 8.89 11.14
C CYS A 215 18.13 9.32 11.18
N ASP A 216 17.84 10.59 10.87
CA ASP A 216 16.46 11.11 10.88
C ASP A 216 15.73 10.74 9.60
N PHE A 217 16.37 10.96 8.44
CA PHE A 217 15.78 10.67 7.13
C PHE A 217 16.73 9.94 6.20
N LEU A 218 16.13 9.17 5.30
CA LEU A 218 16.80 8.59 4.14
C LEU A 218 16.28 9.27 2.88
N LEU A 219 17.18 9.64 1.97
CA LEU A 219 16.82 10.15 0.65
C LEU A 219 17.03 9.09 -0.40
N TYR A 220 16.12 9.03 -1.36
CA TYR A 220 16.18 8.07 -2.47
C TYR A 220 16.05 8.83 -3.79
N PRO A 221 16.89 8.51 -4.80
CA PRO A 221 16.81 9.15 -6.12
C PRO A 221 15.54 8.74 -6.90
N GLY A 222 14.83 7.71 -6.43
CA GLY A 222 13.56 7.27 -6.95
C GLY A 222 12.79 6.50 -5.88
N ASP A 223 11.70 5.84 -6.25
CA ASP A 223 10.82 5.17 -5.29
C ASP A 223 11.57 4.09 -4.46
N PRO A 224 11.44 4.08 -3.11
CA PRO A 224 12.13 3.13 -2.23
C PRO A 224 11.87 1.63 -2.50
N LEU A 225 10.83 1.28 -3.27
CA LEU A 225 10.59 -0.10 -3.72
C LEU A 225 11.60 -0.55 -4.77
N TYR A 226 12.16 0.38 -5.54
CA TYR A 226 13.07 0.10 -6.65
C TYR A 226 14.49 0.64 -6.42
N TYR A 227 14.64 1.64 -5.55
CA TYR A 227 15.89 2.34 -5.32
C TYR A 227 16.39 2.13 -3.89
N HIS A 228 17.71 2.02 -3.75
CA HIS A 228 18.37 2.16 -2.46
C HIS A 228 18.48 3.64 -2.09
N ALA A 229 18.46 3.93 -0.78
CA ALA A 229 18.76 5.29 -0.31
C ALA A 229 20.13 5.74 -0.83
N SER A 230 20.32 7.02 -1.11
CA SER A 230 21.61 7.60 -1.49
C SER A 230 22.23 8.39 -0.34
N HIS A 231 21.39 8.97 0.52
CA HIS A 231 21.84 9.85 1.62
C HIS A 231 21.21 9.44 2.94
N VAL A 232 21.95 9.67 4.02
CA VAL A 232 21.47 9.68 5.41
C VAL A 232 21.47 11.13 5.91
N ILE A 233 20.36 11.57 6.48
CA ILE A 233 20.19 12.94 6.98
C ILE A 233 20.15 12.94 8.50
N HIS A 234 21.00 13.75 9.12
CA HIS A 234 21.00 14.03 10.54
C HIS A 234 20.57 15.48 10.78
N VAL A 235 19.49 15.69 11.50
CA VAL A 235 18.98 17.03 11.83
C VAL A 235 19.60 17.48 13.15
N LEU A 236 20.34 18.60 13.11
CA LEU A 236 20.95 19.19 14.31
C LEU A 236 20.00 20.23 14.90
N ALA A 237 19.63 20.03 16.16
CA ALA A 237 18.62 20.84 16.85
C ALA A 237 19.05 22.30 17.12
N ASP A 238 20.36 22.56 17.27
CA ASP A 238 20.89 23.89 17.53
C ASP A 238 22.17 24.11 16.70
N ALA A 239 22.14 25.10 15.81
CA ALA A 239 23.26 25.46 14.95
C ALA A 239 24.45 26.04 15.71
N ASP A 240 24.21 26.62 16.90
CA ASP A 240 25.27 27.23 17.72
C ASP A 240 25.90 26.21 18.68
N HIS A 241 25.30 25.03 18.81
CA HIS A 241 25.82 23.98 19.65
C HIS A 241 27.04 23.32 18.99
N ARG A 242 28.18 23.31 19.70
CA ARG A 242 29.38 22.63 19.23
C ARG A 242 29.11 21.14 19.09
N LEU A 243 29.22 20.63 17.87
CA LEU A 243 29.06 19.22 17.59
C LEU A 243 30.20 18.42 18.25
N ASP A 244 29.85 17.44 19.07
CA ASP A 244 30.83 16.49 19.60
C ASP A 244 31.49 15.71 18.46
N VAL A 245 32.82 15.71 18.43
CA VAL A 245 33.61 15.04 17.39
C VAL A 245 33.30 13.53 17.38
N LYS A 246 33.03 12.91 18.53
CA LYS A 246 32.67 11.49 18.58
C LYS A 246 31.32 11.23 17.94
N TYR A 247 30.35 12.12 18.14
CA TYR A 247 29.05 12.04 17.47
C TYR A 247 29.22 12.16 15.94
N MET A 248 30.01 13.13 15.47
CA MET A 248 30.30 13.31 14.03
C MET A 248 30.95 12.05 13.43
N ILE A 249 31.98 11.51 14.07
CA ILE A 249 32.66 10.28 13.63
C ILE A 249 31.67 9.11 13.59
N ARG A 250 30.76 8.99 14.56
CA ARG A 250 29.73 7.94 14.59
C ARG A 250 28.78 8.03 13.39
N CYS A 251 28.27 9.22 13.08
CA CYS A 251 27.40 9.45 11.91
C CYS A 251 28.12 9.08 10.61
N CYS A 252 29.35 9.56 10.43
CA CYS A 252 30.16 9.24 9.24
C CYS A 252 30.48 7.74 9.14
N ARG A 253 30.79 7.09 10.26
CA ARG A 253 31.07 5.66 10.27
C ARG A 253 29.84 4.85 9.85
N LEU A 254 28.65 5.22 10.32
CA LEU A 254 27.40 4.56 9.91
C LEU A 254 27.17 4.72 8.41
N SER A 255 27.32 5.93 7.88
CA SER A 255 27.08 6.23 6.47
C SER A 255 28.04 5.46 5.54
N VAL A 256 29.33 5.36 5.90
CA VAL A 256 30.33 4.59 5.14
C VAL A 256 29.98 3.10 5.10
N VAL A 257 29.58 2.52 6.24
CA VAL A 257 29.24 1.08 6.32
C VAL A 257 28.06 0.72 5.41
N VAL A 258 27.09 1.62 5.28
CA VAL A 258 25.92 1.40 4.42
C VAL A 258 26.06 1.99 3.01
N ASN A 259 27.24 2.51 2.67
CA ASN A 259 27.54 3.19 1.40
C ASN A 259 26.52 4.30 1.06
N LYS A 260 26.38 5.26 1.98
CA LYS A 260 25.50 6.44 1.86
C LYS A 260 26.27 7.71 2.14
N ILE A 261 25.85 8.80 1.51
CA ILE A 261 26.40 10.14 1.76
C ILE A 261 25.83 10.66 3.08
N CYS A 262 26.70 11.11 3.99
CA CYS A 262 26.32 11.68 5.28
C CYS A 262 26.03 13.18 5.13
N VAL A 263 24.83 13.61 5.53
CA VAL A 263 24.45 15.02 5.49
C VAL A 263 23.92 15.47 6.84
N PHE A 264 24.46 16.58 7.34
CA PHE A 264 23.91 17.31 8.48
C PHE A 264 23.01 18.43 7.98
N ALA A 265 21.78 18.49 8.48
CA ALA A 265 20.82 19.54 8.19
C ALA A 265 20.52 20.36 9.45
N TYR A 266 20.48 21.69 9.35
CA TYR A 266 20.21 22.57 10.50
C TYR A 266 19.65 23.93 10.05
N ALA A 267 18.95 24.60 10.96
CA ALA A 267 18.50 25.98 10.77
C ALA A 267 19.30 26.92 11.69
N ARG A 268 19.72 28.08 11.17
CA ARG A 268 20.30 29.14 12.02
C ARG A 268 19.18 29.87 12.75
N ARG A 269 19.44 30.37 13.97
CA ARG A 269 18.41 31.03 14.81
C ARG A 269 17.74 32.22 14.13
N ASP A 270 18.48 32.95 13.29
CA ASP A 270 18.02 34.16 12.61
C ASP A 270 17.59 33.91 11.15
N SER A 271 17.48 32.65 10.72
CA SER A 271 17.15 32.29 9.34
C SER A 271 16.02 31.27 9.25
N GLU A 272 15.11 31.54 8.31
CA GLU A 272 14.11 30.56 7.88
C GLU A 272 14.71 29.45 6.98
N ASP A 273 15.91 29.66 6.46
CA ASP A 273 16.57 28.71 5.56
C ASP A 273 17.15 27.50 6.30
N ILE A 274 17.07 26.34 5.63
CA ILE A 274 17.75 25.12 6.04
C ILE A 274 19.11 25.06 5.35
N HIS A 275 20.15 24.84 6.15
CA HIS A 275 21.52 24.61 5.68
C HIS A 275 21.84 23.13 5.71
N TYR A 276 22.63 22.70 4.72
CA TYR A 276 23.08 21.31 4.58
C TYR A 276 24.60 21.27 4.52
N GLN A 277 25.20 20.35 5.24
CA GLN A 277 26.64 20.07 5.19
C GLN A 277 26.87 18.59 4.94
N THR A 278 27.46 18.29 3.80
CA THR A 278 27.87 16.93 3.44
C THR A 278 29.23 16.62 4.04
N VAL A 279 29.40 15.42 4.57
CA VAL A 279 30.67 14.92 5.09
C VAL A 279 31.02 13.62 4.40
N GLU A 280 32.25 13.56 3.89
CA GLU A 280 32.81 12.37 3.24
C GLU A 280 34.03 11.90 4.02
N TRP A 281 34.16 10.58 4.17
CA TRP A 281 35.31 9.98 4.83
C TRP A 281 36.42 9.73 3.82
N GLU A 282 37.54 10.44 3.98
CA GLU A 282 38.74 10.25 3.18
C GLU A 282 39.67 9.23 3.88
N GLY A 283 40.01 8.13 3.21
CA GLY A 283 40.91 7.11 3.80
C GLY A 283 40.81 5.67 3.27
N ASN A 284 39.92 5.38 2.32
CA ASN A 284 39.86 4.08 1.62
C ASN A 284 40.40 4.14 0.18
N VAL A 285 41.19 5.16 -0.15
CA VAL A 285 41.92 5.18 -1.42
C VAL A 285 43.07 4.19 -1.26
N GLU A 286 42.91 2.98 -1.77
CA GLU A 286 44.07 2.24 -2.28
C GLU A 286 44.67 3.16 -3.35
N ASN A 287 45.73 3.88 -2.97
CA ASN A 287 46.62 4.48 -3.93
C ASN A 287 47.24 3.30 -4.70
N ASP A 288 46.60 2.88 -5.78
CA ASP A 288 47.22 2.02 -6.79
C ASP A 288 48.39 2.81 -7.40
N PHE A 289 49.57 2.60 -6.80
CA PHE A 289 50.88 2.81 -7.42
C PHE A 289 51.52 1.45 -7.65
#